data_AF-A0A5R9AAL2-F1
#
_entry.id   AF-A0A5R9AAL2-F1
#
_cell.length_a   1.000
_cell.length_b   1.000
_cell.length_c   1.000
_cell.angle_alpha   90.00
_cell.angle_beta   90.00
_cell.angle_gamma   90.00
#
_symmetry.space_group_name_H-M   'P 1'
#
loop_
_entity.id
_entity.type
_entity.pdbx_description
1 polymer ?
#
loop_
_entity_poly.entity_id
_entity_poly.type
_entity_poly.pdbx_seq_one_letter_code
_entity_poly.pdbx_strand_id
1 'polypeptide(L)'
;MITRQKTADKLAFLQLIFSLIPKEKGGITNDYVRESLTAGFECVNYDSEIEFQIKATELNHVLEKMVEKAKKIFPPKEDIHKIGSEFNNYLKNNKEYFSFGIEYGWLEKFLDCSIVWDDKYPYHARVGTNYHASRISVEEQFLLRDAFYFYVLAENELDKLHKIGTYLKFSPDKNMASKVYPDASIINLNTCSFARTTILQLYSFFETFVNSLSYDFLMQNENSLSESEKEILIGKSKGKFLSLEKKIEKSHQIIRGIEKPTLKTIDRNQLIEPFKTILSEHKELRDSSVHYNPTKEKIWIRPTEWVERMTKYGKAIMDGSRLYWKACSDEDYPFYLDELDLEHLHKIALERIKRTEEIKNNYT
;
A
#
# COMPACT_ATOMS: atom_id res chain seq x y z
N MET A 1 29.59 25.45 -23.98
CA MET A 1 28.53 25.44 -25.01
C MET A 1 27.28 24.81 -24.40
N ILE A 2 26.14 25.47 -24.50
CA ILE A 2 24.87 24.90 -24.03
C ILE A 2 24.44 23.85 -25.05
N THR A 3 24.14 22.64 -24.59
CA THR A 3 23.70 21.55 -25.45
C THR A 3 22.21 21.30 -25.24
N ARG A 4 21.55 20.78 -26.29
CA ARG A 4 20.15 20.32 -26.20
C ARG A 4 19.98 19.29 -25.10
N GLN A 5 20.90 18.33 -25.01
CA GLN A 5 20.85 17.28 -23.98
C GLN A 5 20.85 17.87 -22.56
N LYS A 6 21.80 18.77 -22.25
CA LYS A 6 21.85 19.38 -20.91
C LYS A 6 20.59 20.19 -20.58
N THR A 7 20.01 20.84 -21.58
CA THR A 7 18.77 21.61 -21.42
C THR A 7 17.57 20.67 -21.23
N ALA A 8 17.49 19.58 -22.00
CA ALA A 8 16.48 18.53 -21.83
C ALA A 8 16.53 17.91 -20.43
N ASP A 9 17.73 17.60 -19.94
CA ASP A 9 17.87 16.97 -18.62
C ASP A 9 17.46 17.94 -17.49
N LYS A 10 17.80 19.24 -17.60
CA LYS A 10 17.31 20.27 -16.67
C LYS A 10 15.78 20.35 -16.66
N LEU A 11 15.16 20.35 -17.84
CA LEU A 11 13.70 20.38 -17.99
C LEU A 11 13.05 19.13 -17.38
N ALA A 12 13.64 17.95 -17.62
CA ALA A 12 13.15 16.69 -17.06
C ALA A 12 13.28 16.64 -15.54
N PHE A 13 14.39 17.12 -14.98
CA PHE A 13 14.54 17.29 -13.53
C PHE A 13 13.46 18.22 -12.95
N LEU A 14 13.23 19.38 -13.57
CA LEU A 14 12.18 20.29 -13.13
C LEU A 14 10.78 19.68 -13.26
N GLN A 15 10.51 18.95 -14.35
CA GLN A 15 9.26 18.22 -14.53
C GLN A 15 9.03 17.21 -13.41
N LEU A 16 10.05 16.40 -13.06
CA LEU A 16 9.98 15.49 -11.93
C LEU A 16 9.60 16.22 -10.65
N ILE A 17 10.34 17.27 -10.28
CA ILE A 17 10.08 17.99 -9.03
C ILE A 17 8.69 18.64 -9.01
N PHE A 18 8.30 19.33 -10.08
CA PHE A 18 6.97 19.97 -10.14
C PHE A 18 5.83 18.95 -10.20
N SER A 19 6.06 17.73 -10.71
CA SER A 19 5.09 16.63 -10.64
C SER A 19 4.87 16.13 -9.22
N LEU A 20 5.82 16.29 -8.30
CA LEU A 20 5.71 15.85 -6.91
C LEU A 20 5.11 16.93 -5.99
N ILE A 21 4.98 18.17 -6.48
CA ILE A 21 4.46 19.31 -5.73
C ILE A 21 2.95 19.48 -5.98
N PRO A 22 2.12 19.69 -4.94
CA PRO A 22 0.69 19.98 -5.09
C PRO A 22 0.41 21.27 -5.88
N LYS A 23 -0.74 21.34 -6.56
CA LYS A 23 -1.13 22.49 -7.41
C LYS A 23 -1.05 23.82 -6.65
N GLU A 24 -1.50 23.79 -5.42
CA GLU A 24 -1.63 24.91 -4.49
C GLU A 24 -0.27 25.45 -4.05
N LYS A 25 0.77 24.61 -4.15
CA LYS A 25 2.17 24.94 -3.88
C LYS A 25 2.98 25.24 -5.15
N GLY A 26 2.32 25.37 -6.30
CA GLY A 26 2.96 25.68 -7.58
C GLY A 26 3.43 24.44 -8.36
N GLY A 27 2.78 23.30 -8.17
CA GLY A 27 3.04 22.07 -8.93
C GLY A 27 2.68 22.14 -10.41
N ILE A 28 2.99 21.06 -11.14
CA ILE A 28 2.83 20.97 -12.60
C ILE A 28 1.38 21.03 -13.10
N THR A 29 0.39 20.87 -12.23
CA THR A 29 -1.04 21.03 -12.57
C THR A 29 -1.48 22.50 -12.59
N ASN A 30 -0.57 23.42 -12.29
CA ASN A 30 -0.74 24.83 -12.61
C ASN A 30 -0.50 25.04 -14.12
N ASP A 31 -1.47 25.63 -14.82
CA ASP A 31 -1.43 25.77 -16.28
C ASP A 31 -0.20 26.53 -16.76
N TYR A 32 0.21 27.60 -16.05
CA TYR A 32 1.41 28.37 -16.39
C TYR A 32 2.69 27.55 -16.27
N VAL A 33 2.81 26.72 -15.22
CA VAL A 33 3.99 25.85 -15.02
C VAL A 33 4.04 24.78 -16.12
N ARG A 34 2.90 24.15 -16.41
CA ARG A 34 2.78 23.13 -17.46
C ARG A 34 3.15 23.70 -18.82
N GLU A 35 2.56 24.82 -19.20
CA GLU A 35 2.81 25.48 -20.49
C GLU A 35 4.27 25.92 -20.62
N SER A 36 4.86 26.44 -19.54
CA SER A 36 6.28 26.82 -19.53
C SER A 36 7.22 25.63 -19.74
N LEU A 37 6.95 24.49 -19.08
CA LEU A 37 7.72 23.26 -19.30
C LEU A 37 7.53 22.71 -20.71
N THR A 38 6.30 22.68 -21.21
CA THR A 38 5.99 22.25 -22.58
C THR A 38 6.74 23.10 -23.61
N ALA A 39 6.65 24.42 -23.51
CA ALA A 39 7.37 25.33 -24.40
C ALA A 39 8.89 25.13 -24.34
N GLY A 40 9.43 24.86 -23.15
CA GLY A 40 10.85 24.50 -22.98
C GLY A 40 11.23 23.22 -23.73
N PHE A 41 10.41 22.16 -23.61
CA PHE A 41 10.64 20.91 -24.35
C PHE A 41 10.45 21.07 -25.85
N GLU A 42 9.48 21.87 -26.30
CA GLU A 42 9.29 22.19 -27.72
C GLU A 42 10.51 22.90 -28.31
N CYS A 43 11.09 23.87 -27.58
CA CYS A 43 12.34 24.52 -27.97
C CYS A 43 13.48 23.51 -28.14
N VAL A 44 13.60 22.53 -27.23
CA VAL A 44 14.66 21.51 -27.33
C VAL A 44 14.43 20.50 -28.45
N ASN A 45 13.17 20.15 -28.75
CA ASN A 45 12.84 19.06 -29.67
C ASN A 45 12.59 19.52 -31.11
N TYR A 46 12.10 20.74 -31.31
CA TYR A 46 11.58 21.18 -32.61
C TYR A 46 12.27 22.41 -33.21
N ASP A 47 12.90 23.28 -32.41
CA ASP A 47 13.63 24.43 -32.95
C ASP A 47 14.84 23.96 -33.78
N SER A 48 15.19 24.70 -34.83
CA SER A 48 16.44 24.50 -35.55
C SER A 48 17.67 24.78 -34.66
N GLU A 49 18.87 24.33 -35.05
CA GLU A 49 20.06 24.54 -34.21
C GLU A 49 20.38 26.03 -33.99
N ILE A 50 20.17 26.87 -34.99
CA ILE A 50 20.39 28.32 -34.87
C ILE A 50 19.38 28.94 -33.89
N GLU A 51 18.09 28.61 -34.04
CA GLU A 51 17.03 29.12 -33.15
C GLU A 51 17.23 28.66 -31.71
N PHE A 52 17.57 27.39 -31.51
CA PHE A 52 17.89 26.85 -30.20
C PHE A 52 19.04 27.63 -29.57
N GLN A 53 20.16 27.83 -30.25
CA GLN A 53 21.31 28.54 -29.67
C GLN A 53 20.98 30.00 -29.29
N ILE A 54 20.10 30.67 -30.03
CA ILE A 54 19.62 32.02 -29.70
C ILE A 54 18.80 32.00 -28.41
N LYS A 55 17.81 31.11 -28.31
CA LYS A 55 16.89 31.03 -27.15
C LYS A 55 17.51 30.37 -25.92
N ALA A 56 18.49 29.48 -26.12
CA ALA A 56 19.05 28.61 -25.09
C ALA A 56 19.70 29.38 -23.94
N THR A 57 20.27 30.55 -24.21
CA THR A 57 20.90 31.39 -23.18
C THR A 57 19.87 31.91 -22.18
N GLU A 58 18.78 32.52 -22.68
CA GLU A 58 17.70 33.04 -21.84
C GLU A 58 16.95 31.91 -21.14
N LEU A 59 16.63 30.84 -21.87
CA LEU A 59 15.99 29.66 -21.30
C LEU A 59 16.82 29.07 -20.15
N ASN A 60 18.14 28.88 -20.33
CA ASN A 60 18.97 28.34 -19.26
C ASN A 60 19.05 29.23 -18.02
N HIS A 61 19.07 30.55 -18.19
CA HIS A 61 19.03 31.48 -17.05
C HIS A 61 17.75 31.34 -16.24
N VAL A 62 16.60 31.16 -16.90
CA VAL A 62 15.32 30.90 -16.22
C VAL A 62 15.33 29.53 -15.54
N LEU A 63 15.77 28.50 -16.26
CA LEU A 63 15.84 27.13 -15.72
C LEU A 63 16.76 27.05 -14.50
N GLU A 64 17.90 27.75 -14.49
CA GLU A 64 18.81 27.76 -13.35
C GLU A 64 18.15 28.33 -12.09
N LYS A 65 17.40 29.44 -12.21
CA LYS A 65 16.64 29.99 -11.09
C LYS A 65 15.58 29.02 -10.57
N MET A 66 14.93 28.27 -11.46
CA MET A 66 13.94 27.26 -11.07
C MET A 66 14.61 26.05 -10.39
N VAL A 67 15.73 25.59 -10.93
CA VAL A 67 16.52 24.48 -10.38
C VAL A 67 16.98 24.82 -8.97
N GLU A 68 17.50 26.02 -8.74
CA GLU A 68 17.94 26.45 -7.40
C GLU A 68 16.80 26.53 -6.38
N LYS A 69 15.56 26.75 -6.82
CA LYS A 69 14.37 26.63 -5.95
C LYS A 69 14.00 25.16 -5.73
N ALA A 70 13.99 24.35 -6.78
CA ALA A 70 13.66 22.93 -6.71
C ALA A 70 14.59 22.16 -5.77
N LYS A 71 15.90 22.43 -5.84
CA LYS A 71 16.93 21.84 -4.96
C LYS A 71 16.71 22.11 -3.46
N LYS A 72 15.96 23.16 -3.10
CA LYS A 72 15.63 23.45 -1.70
C LYS A 72 14.47 22.62 -1.17
N ILE A 73 13.62 22.13 -2.07
CA ILE A 73 12.46 21.31 -1.73
C ILE A 73 12.86 19.83 -1.77
N PHE A 74 13.56 19.42 -2.83
CA PHE A 74 14.12 18.09 -3.01
C PHE A 74 15.61 18.22 -3.33
N PRO A 75 16.48 18.26 -2.31
CA PRO A 75 17.92 18.30 -2.49
C PRO A 75 18.39 17.09 -3.31
N PRO A 76 19.18 17.28 -4.37
CA PRO A 76 19.65 16.16 -5.18
C PRO A 76 20.82 15.46 -4.49
N LYS A 77 20.79 14.12 -4.47
CA LYS A 77 21.92 13.25 -4.05
C LYS A 77 22.89 12.96 -5.20
N GLU A 78 22.46 13.22 -6.43
CA GLU A 78 23.16 12.96 -7.68
C GLU A 78 23.17 14.21 -8.57
N ASP A 79 23.97 14.20 -9.64
CA ASP A 79 23.96 15.32 -10.60
C ASP A 79 22.59 15.48 -11.26
N ILE A 80 22.07 16.71 -11.34
CA ILE A 80 20.71 16.98 -11.86
C ILE A 80 20.53 16.52 -13.30
N HIS A 81 21.59 16.49 -14.11
CA HIS A 81 21.50 16.01 -15.48
C HIS A 81 21.34 14.49 -15.52
N LYS A 82 22.05 13.78 -14.63
CA LYS A 82 21.86 12.33 -14.43
C LYS A 82 20.43 12.04 -13.97
N ILE A 83 19.91 12.78 -13.00
CA ILE A 83 18.52 12.62 -12.51
C ILE A 83 17.51 12.85 -13.63
N GLY A 84 17.66 13.93 -14.40
CA GLY A 84 16.77 14.23 -15.54
C GLY A 84 16.82 13.16 -16.63
N SER A 85 18.00 12.63 -16.93
CA SER A 85 18.18 11.55 -17.90
C SER A 85 17.52 10.24 -17.43
N GLU A 86 17.75 9.86 -16.17
CA GLU A 86 17.14 8.69 -15.55
C GLU A 86 15.62 8.82 -15.45
N PHE A 87 15.10 10.01 -15.13
CA PHE A 87 13.67 10.25 -15.13
C PHE A 87 13.06 10.10 -16.53
N ASN A 88 13.70 10.65 -17.56
CA ASN A 88 13.25 10.45 -18.94
C ASN A 88 13.23 8.97 -19.34
N ASN A 89 14.19 8.17 -18.89
CA ASN A 89 14.20 6.73 -19.10
C ASN A 89 13.09 6.02 -18.32
N TYR A 90 12.85 6.43 -17.07
CA TYR A 90 11.74 5.95 -16.26
C TYR A 90 10.40 6.19 -16.98
N LEU A 91 10.17 7.39 -17.51
CA LEU A 91 8.95 7.76 -18.24
C LEU A 91 8.73 6.92 -19.51
N LYS A 92 9.80 6.56 -20.24
CA LYS A 92 9.70 5.71 -21.42
C LYS A 92 9.25 4.28 -21.08
N ASN A 93 9.72 3.78 -19.94
CA ASN A 93 9.47 2.42 -19.49
C ASN A 93 8.19 2.29 -18.63
N ASN A 94 7.74 3.39 -18.02
CA ASN A 94 6.58 3.42 -17.14
C ASN A 94 5.54 4.45 -17.63
N LYS A 95 4.72 4.04 -18.59
CA LYS A 95 3.66 4.88 -19.17
C LYS A 95 2.54 5.22 -18.18
N GLU A 96 2.43 4.47 -17.09
CA GLU A 96 1.34 4.59 -16.12
C GLU A 96 1.74 5.32 -14.83
N TYR A 97 2.91 5.98 -14.81
CA TYR A 97 3.37 6.75 -13.64
C TYR A 97 2.40 7.86 -13.20
N PHE A 98 1.55 8.35 -14.12
CA PHE A 98 0.48 9.29 -13.79
C PHE A 98 -0.62 8.66 -12.93
N SER A 99 -0.88 7.36 -13.13
CA SER A 99 -1.89 6.59 -12.42
C SER A 99 -1.34 5.97 -11.13
N PHE A 100 -0.11 5.44 -11.19
CA PHE A 100 0.49 4.66 -10.10
C PHE A 100 1.59 5.39 -9.34
N GLY A 101 1.99 6.58 -9.76
CA GLY A 101 3.05 7.34 -9.12
C GLY A 101 4.47 6.84 -9.42
N ILE A 102 5.43 7.34 -8.66
CA ILE A 102 6.85 6.97 -8.70
C ILE A 102 7.19 6.21 -7.41
N GLU A 103 8.02 5.17 -7.51
CA GLU A 103 8.50 4.44 -6.34
C GLU A 103 9.34 5.34 -5.45
N TYR A 104 9.05 5.33 -4.14
CA TYR A 104 9.79 6.09 -3.14
C TYR A 104 11.28 5.70 -3.15
N GLY A 105 11.60 4.40 -3.23
CA GLY A 105 12.99 3.94 -3.33
C GLY A 105 13.73 4.44 -4.58
N TRP A 106 13.02 4.66 -5.69
CA TRP A 106 13.61 5.29 -6.87
C TRP A 106 13.92 6.76 -6.60
N LEU A 107 12.99 7.50 -6.00
CA LEU A 107 13.19 8.91 -5.64
C LEU A 107 14.33 9.05 -4.64
N GLU A 108 14.36 8.22 -3.61
CA GLU A 108 15.33 8.26 -2.51
C GLU A 108 16.77 7.99 -2.97
N LYS A 109 16.95 7.28 -4.09
CA LYS A 109 18.27 7.10 -4.73
C LYS A 109 18.83 8.40 -5.32
N PHE A 110 17.96 9.29 -5.79
CA PHE A 110 18.34 10.49 -6.54
C PHE A 110 18.13 11.79 -5.77
N LEU A 111 17.20 11.81 -4.83
CA LEU A 111 16.73 12.96 -4.08
C LEU A 111 16.78 12.66 -2.59
N ASP A 112 17.00 13.69 -1.79
CA ASP A 112 16.74 13.70 -0.36
C ASP A 112 15.26 13.99 -0.14
N CYS A 113 14.50 12.94 0.21
CA CYS A 113 13.07 13.02 0.40
C CYS A 113 12.66 13.48 1.81
N SER A 114 13.60 13.50 2.77
CA SER A 114 13.39 13.78 4.19
C SER A 114 12.73 15.14 4.47
N ILE A 115 12.93 16.10 3.57
CA ILE A 115 12.37 17.45 3.68
C ILE A 115 10.86 17.45 3.48
N VAL A 116 10.35 16.55 2.64
CA VAL A 116 8.95 16.55 2.21
C VAL A 116 8.16 15.42 2.86
N TRP A 117 8.80 14.27 3.04
CA TRP A 117 8.21 13.07 3.61
C TRP A 117 9.07 12.56 4.76
N ASP A 118 8.44 11.90 5.73
CA ASP A 118 9.17 11.20 6.79
C ASP A 118 10.00 10.07 6.17
N ASP A 119 11.23 9.86 6.65
CA ASP A 119 12.25 8.92 6.10
C ASP A 119 11.89 7.45 6.27
N LYS A 120 10.65 7.17 6.65
CA LYS A 120 10.21 5.87 7.16
C LYS A 120 9.28 5.13 6.21
N TYR A 121 8.99 5.71 5.04
CA TYR A 121 8.19 5.01 4.04
C TYR A 121 9.00 3.87 3.41
N PRO A 122 8.38 2.71 3.21
CA PRO A 122 9.08 1.59 2.60
C PRO A 122 9.39 1.87 1.13
N TYR A 123 10.46 1.29 0.59
CA TYR A 123 10.99 1.57 -0.74
C TYR A 123 9.98 1.33 -1.88
N HIS A 124 9.04 0.40 -1.71
CA HIS A 124 7.99 0.12 -2.70
C HIS A 124 6.79 1.08 -2.62
N ALA A 125 6.77 2.00 -1.65
CA ALA A 125 5.73 3.01 -1.55
C ALA A 125 5.63 3.83 -2.83
N ARG A 126 4.41 4.20 -3.21
CA ARG A 126 4.11 4.97 -4.42
C ARG A 126 3.84 6.41 -4.06
N VAL A 127 4.66 7.31 -4.57
CA VAL A 127 4.46 8.75 -4.47
C VAL A 127 3.64 9.22 -5.66
N GLY A 128 2.47 9.76 -5.38
CA GLY A 128 1.57 10.31 -6.37
C GLY A 128 2.18 11.51 -7.09
N THR A 129 1.82 11.66 -8.37
CA THR A 129 2.23 12.80 -9.20
C THR A 129 1.02 13.63 -9.61
N ASN A 130 1.26 14.87 -10.05
CA ASN A 130 0.25 15.77 -10.61
C ASN A 130 -0.93 16.04 -9.65
N TYR A 131 -2.13 15.57 -9.98
CA TYR A 131 -3.33 15.72 -9.14
C TYR A 131 -3.27 14.92 -7.83
N HIS A 132 -2.36 13.95 -7.77
CA HIS A 132 -2.08 13.15 -6.59
C HIS A 132 -0.73 13.51 -5.94
N ALA A 133 -0.10 14.61 -6.37
CA ALA A 133 1.17 15.07 -5.83
C ALA A 133 1.15 15.12 -4.29
N SER A 134 2.28 14.75 -3.67
CA SER A 134 2.50 14.57 -2.23
C SER A 134 1.72 13.45 -1.53
N ARG A 135 0.78 12.76 -2.20
CA ARG A 135 0.10 11.60 -1.62
C ARG A 135 1.00 10.38 -1.72
N ILE A 136 1.03 9.58 -0.66
CA ILE A 136 1.78 8.33 -0.63
C ILE A 136 0.79 7.19 -0.45
N SER A 137 1.00 6.13 -1.22
CA SER A 137 0.23 4.90 -1.14
C SER A 137 1.16 3.72 -0.91
N VAL A 138 0.78 2.84 0.00
CA VAL A 138 1.53 1.62 0.32
C VAL A 138 0.59 0.43 0.17
N GLU A 139 1.05 -0.63 -0.51
CA GLU A 139 0.20 -1.75 -0.91
C GLU A 139 -0.39 -2.52 0.29
N GLU A 140 0.40 -2.77 1.33
CA GLU A 140 -0.11 -3.37 2.56
C GLU A 140 -1.14 -2.48 3.26
N GLN A 141 -0.99 -1.15 3.22
CA GLN A 141 -1.99 -0.25 3.79
C GLN A 141 -3.32 -0.34 3.02
N PHE A 142 -3.25 -0.43 1.68
CA PHE A 142 -4.42 -0.61 0.84
C PHE A 142 -5.19 -1.90 1.21
N LEU A 143 -4.49 -3.03 1.32
CA LEU A 143 -5.08 -4.31 1.71
C LEU A 143 -5.68 -4.26 3.13
N LEU A 144 -5.00 -3.61 4.06
CA LEU A 144 -5.47 -3.44 5.44
C LEU A 144 -6.75 -2.60 5.51
N ARG A 145 -6.81 -1.49 4.76
CA ARG A 145 -8.00 -0.63 4.66
C ARG A 145 -9.19 -1.36 4.06
N ASP A 146 -8.96 -2.23 3.08
CA ASP A 146 -10.01 -3.04 2.48
C ASP A 146 -10.49 -4.14 3.43
N ALA A 147 -9.58 -4.78 4.16
CA ALA A 147 -9.94 -5.73 5.20
C ALA A 147 -10.88 -5.11 6.24
N PHE A 148 -10.53 -3.94 6.80
CA PHE A 148 -11.36 -3.27 7.79
C PHE A 148 -12.67 -2.69 7.21
N TYR A 149 -12.69 -2.33 5.93
CA TYR A 149 -13.93 -1.95 5.26
C TYR A 149 -14.94 -3.12 5.26
N PHE A 150 -14.52 -4.32 4.86
CA PHE A 150 -15.39 -5.51 4.94
C PHE A 150 -15.70 -5.92 6.37
N TYR A 151 -14.76 -5.71 7.30
CA TYR A 151 -14.95 -5.99 8.71
C TYR A 151 -16.18 -5.23 9.26
N VAL A 152 -16.19 -3.91 9.08
CA VAL A 152 -17.27 -3.04 9.56
C VAL A 152 -18.58 -3.33 8.81
N LEU A 153 -18.53 -3.65 7.52
CA LEU A 153 -19.74 -4.07 6.79
C LEU A 153 -20.35 -5.35 7.38
N ALA A 154 -19.53 -6.34 7.75
CA ALA A 154 -20.00 -7.56 8.41
C ALA A 154 -20.69 -7.26 9.74
N GLU A 155 -20.09 -6.44 10.59
CA GLU A 155 -20.70 -6.04 11.87
C GLU A 155 -22.02 -5.29 11.68
N ASN A 156 -22.06 -4.33 10.74
CA ASN A 156 -23.27 -3.56 10.44
C ASN A 156 -24.42 -4.45 9.95
N GLU A 157 -24.14 -5.45 9.10
CA GLU A 157 -25.14 -6.41 8.65
C GLU A 157 -25.60 -7.35 9.79
N LEU A 158 -24.69 -7.78 10.66
CA LEU A 158 -25.05 -8.57 11.83
C LEU A 158 -25.97 -7.80 12.79
N ASP A 159 -25.68 -6.52 13.03
CA ASP A 159 -26.53 -5.64 13.83
C ASP A 159 -27.93 -5.47 13.23
N LYS A 160 -28.04 -5.38 11.90
CA LYS A 160 -29.35 -5.37 11.21
C LYS A 160 -30.08 -6.70 11.43
N LEU A 161 -29.38 -7.83 11.35
CA LEU A 161 -29.98 -9.15 11.59
C LEU A 161 -30.48 -9.29 13.04
N HIS A 162 -29.73 -8.80 14.03
CA HIS A 162 -30.17 -8.77 15.43
C HIS A 162 -31.40 -7.88 15.64
N LYS A 163 -31.46 -6.71 14.98
CA LYS A 163 -32.64 -5.83 15.01
C LYS A 163 -33.86 -6.50 14.39
N ILE A 164 -33.70 -7.20 13.27
CA ILE A 164 -34.77 -8.00 12.64
C ILE A 164 -35.24 -9.11 13.58
N GLY A 165 -34.31 -9.86 14.19
CA GLY A 165 -34.66 -10.93 15.14
C GLY A 165 -35.44 -10.39 16.34
N THR A 166 -35.04 -9.22 16.85
CA THR A 166 -35.74 -8.52 17.92
C THR A 166 -37.13 -8.08 17.48
N TYR A 167 -37.26 -7.45 16.31
CA TYR A 167 -38.53 -7.04 15.74
C TYR A 167 -39.51 -8.20 15.55
N LEU A 168 -39.04 -9.32 14.99
CA LEU A 168 -39.84 -10.53 14.80
C LEU A 168 -40.29 -11.15 16.12
N LYS A 169 -39.45 -11.13 17.15
CA LYS A 169 -39.78 -11.65 18.49
C LYS A 169 -40.93 -10.88 19.15
N PHE A 170 -41.05 -9.58 18.89
CA PHE A 170 -42.04 -8.70 19.50
C PHE A 170 -43.19 -8.31 18.55
N SER A 171 -43.20 -8.80 17.31
CA SER A 171 -44.24 -8.47 16.33
C SER A 171 -45.57 -9.15 16.69
N PRO A 172 -46.69 -8.41 16.74
CA PRO A 172 -48.02 -8.99 16.95
C PRO A 172 -48.57 -9.67 15.68
N ASP A 173 -48.03 -9.36 14.49
CA ASP A 173 -48.44 -9.98 13.23
C ASP A 173 -47.76 -11.34 13.04
N LYS A 174 -48.56 -12.43 13.09
CA LYS A 174 -48.11 -13.81 12.89
C LYS A 174 -47.56 -14.09 11.48
N ASN A 175 -47.89 -13.25 10.50
CA ASN A 175 -47.40 -13.34 9.13
C ASN A 175 -46.19 -12.42 8.87
N MET A 176 -45.72 -11.67 9.87
CA MET A 176 -44.57 -10.77 9.70
C MET A 176 -43.31 -11.53 9.30
N ALA A 177 -43.14 -12.76 9.81
CA ALA A 177 -41.98 -13.57 9.53
C ALA A 177 -41.83 -13.85 8.02
N SER A 178 -42.89 -14.24 7.31
CA SER A 178 -42.82 -14.53 5.87
C SER A 178 -42.50 -13.30 5.01
N LYS A 179 -42.83 -12.09 5.48
CA LYS A 179 -42.48 -10.84 4.80
C LYS A 179 -41.02 -10.44 4.98
N VAL A 180 -40.45 -10.72 6.16
CA VAL A 180 -39.10 -10.28 6.55
C VAL A 180 -38.03 -11.36 6.28
N TYR A 181 -38.42 -12.64 6.19
CA TYR A 181 -37.48 -13.73 5.93
C TYR A 181 -36.62 -13.55 4.66
N PRO A 182 -37.16 -13.08 3.51
CA PRO A 182 -36.33 -12.82 2.33
C PRO A 182 -35.20 -11.82 2.61
N ASP A 183 -35.53 -10.70 3.27
CA ASP A 183 -34.56 -9.67 3.63
C ASP A 183 -33.53 -10.18 4.64
N ALA A 184 -33.99 -10.89 5.67
CA ALA A 184 -33.13 -11.52 6.66
C ALA A 184 -32.16 -12.54 6.03
N SER A 185 -32.63 -13.28 5.01
CA SER A 185 -31.78 -14.23 4.27
C SER A 185 -30.69 -13.51 3.47
N ILE A 186 -31.01 -12.37 2.84
CA ILE A 186 -30.01 -11.57 2.12
C ILE A 186 -28.98 -11.00 3.09
N ILE A 187 -29.42 -10.43 4.22
CA ILE A 187 -28.53 -9.86 5.25
C ILE A 187 -27.63 -10.96 5.86
N ASN A 188 -28.16 -12.16 6.07
CA ASN A 188 -27.38 -13.32 6.51
C ASN A 188 -26.26 -13.65 5.51
N LEU A 189 -26.58 -13.76 4.22
CA LEU A 189 -25.61 -14.01 3.16
C LEU A 189 -24.54 -12.91 3.05
N ASN A 190 -24.94 -11.63 3.18
CA ASN A 190 -24.03 -10.49 3.20
C ASN A 190 -23.07 -10.56 4.39
N THR A 191 -23.60 -10.76 5.61
CA THR A 191 -22.81 -10.89 6.84
C THR A 191 -21.73 -11.96 6.68
N CYS A 192 -22.13 -13.17 6.26
CA CYS A 192 -21.21 -14.29 6.06
C CYS A 192 -20.18 -14.02 4.94
N SER A 193 -20.56 -13.29 3.89
CA SER A 193 -19.66 -12.99 2.77
C SER A 193 -18.63 -11.94 3.16
N PHE A 194 -19.05 -10.85 3.80
CA PHE A 194 -18.13 -9.82 4.29
C PHE A 194 -17.17 -10.35 5.35
N ALA A 195 -17.64 -11.21 6.27
CA ALA A 195 -16.78 -11.81 7.27
C ALA A 195 -15.69 -12.72 6.65
N ARG A 196 -16.07 -13.60 5.70
CA ARG A 196 -15.10 -14.44 4.97
C ARG A 196 -14.13 -13.61 4.15
N THR A 197 -14.60 -12.58 3.44
CA THR A 197 -13.73 -11.68 2.68
C THR A 197 -12.76 -10.95 3.60
N THR A 198 -13.20 -10.53 4.78
CA THR A 198 -12.31 -9.90 5.77
C THR A 198 -11.16 -10.82 6.18
N ILE A 199 -11.44 -12.09 6.49
CA ILE A 199 -10.38 -13.07 6.84
C ILE A 199 -9.38 -13.24 5.69
N LEU A 200 -9.86 -13.32 4.45
CA LEU A 200 -9.00 -13.41 3.26
C LEU A 200 -8.11 -12.17 3.11
N GLN A 201 -8.70 -10.97 3.20
CA GLN A 201 -7.96 -9.71 3.05
C GLN A 201 -6.96 -9.49 4.18
N LEU A 202 -7.30 -9.87 5.42
CA LEU A 202 -6.36 -9.82 6.54
C LEU A 202 -5.16 -10.75 6.33
N TYR A 203 -5.38 -11.96 5.80
CA TYR A 203 -4.28 -12.86 5.45
C TYR A 203 -3.41 -12.27 4.34
N SER A 204 -4.02 -11.75 3.26
CA SER A 204 -3.32 -11.10 2.16
C SER A 204 -2.49 -9.90 2.65
N PHE A 205 -3.05 -9.06 3.52
CA PHE A 205 -2.32 -7.99 4.19
C PHE A 205 -1.09 -8.53 4.92
N PHE A 206 -1.25 -9.54 5.78
CA PHE A 206 -0.16 -10.06 6.59
C PHE A 206 0.97 -10.66 5.74
N GLU A 207 0.64 -11.43 4.70
CA GLU A 207 1.63 -11.97 3.78
C GLU A 207 2.35 -10.86 3.00
N THR A 208 1.61 -9.86 2.49
CA THR A 208 2.19 -8.69 1.81
C THR A 208 3.07 -7.88 2.76
N PHE A 209 2.69 -7.71 4.01
CA PHE A 209 3.48 -7.00 5.03
C PHE A 209 4.82 -7.70 5.30
N VAL A 210 4.81 -9.03 5.47
CA VAL A 210 6.04 -9.81 5.62
C VAL A 210 6.95 -9.68 4.40
N ASN A 211 6.35 -9.71 3.20
CA ASN A 211 7.06 -9.55 1.93
C ASN A 211 7.66 -8.17 1.77
N SER A 212 6.88 -7.14 2.09
CA SER A 212 7.24 -5.73 2.02
C SER A 212 8.47 -5.45 2.88
N LEU A 213 8.47 -5.83 4.16
CA LEU A 213 9.62 -5.61 5.04
C LEU A 213 10.89 -6.30 4.55
N SER A 214 10.73 -7.50 3.98
CA SER A 214 11.86 -8.23 3.40
C SER A 214 12.43 -7.51 2.17
N TYR A 215 11.55 -6.97 1.33
CA TYR A 215 11.92 -6.24 0.13
C TYR A 215 12.55 -4.88 0.47
N ASP A 216 11.97 -4.15 1.42
CA ASP A 216 12.49 -2.87 1.89
C ASP A 216 13.93 -3.00 2.40
N PHE A 217 14.18 -3.99 3.27
CA PHE A 217 15.52 -4.28 3.77
C PHE A 217 16.49 -4.68 2.66
N LEU A 218 16.03 -5.49 1.68
CA LEU A 218 16.84 -5.85 0.51
C LEU A 218 17.27 -4.60 -0.26
N MET A 219 16.35 -3.68 -0.55
CA MET A 219 16.65 -2.49 -1.34
C MET A 219 17.62 -1.55 -0.63
N GLN A 220 17.56 -1.47 0.70
CA GLN A 220 18.50 -0.67 1.51
C GLN A 220 19.89 -1.31 1.60
N ASN A 221 20.00 -2.64 1.48
CA ASN A 221 21.21 -3.40 1.77
C ASN A 221 21.71 -4.24 0.59
N GLU A 222 21.28 -3.93 -0.64
CA GLU A 222 21.49 -4.78 -1.82
C GLU A 222 22.96 -5.17 -2.03
N ASN A 223 23.88 -4.22 -1.77
CA ASN A 223 25.31 -4.41 -2.00
C ASN A 223 26.01 -5.26 -0.92
N SER A 224 25.43 -5.38 0.28
CA SER A 224 26.03 -6.14 1.40
C SER A 224 25.48 -7.56 1.55
N LEU A 225 24.40 -7.89 0.85
CA LEU A 225 23.72 -9.18 0.94
C LEU A 225 24.31 -10.19 -0.05
N SER A 226 24.41 -11.45 0.39
CA SER A 226 24.71 -12.57 -0.51
C SER A 226 23.54 -12.88 -1.43
N GLU A 227 23.80 -13.50 -2.59
CA GLU A 227 22.74 -13.90 -3.53
C GLU A 227 21.70 -14.85 -2.89
N SER A 228 22.11 -15.69 -1.94
CA SER A 228 21.17 -16.54 -1.19
C SER A 228 20.27 -15.73 -0.27
N GLU A 229 20.76 -14.67 0.36
CA GLU A 229 19.96 -13.80 1.22
C GLU A 229 19.00 -12.97 0.39
N LYS A 230 19.46 -12.41 -0.73
CA LYS A 230 18.61 -11.71 -1.70
C LYS A 230 17.47 -12.61 -2.17
N GLU A 231 17.77 -13.86 -2.53
CA GLU A 231 16.76 -14.84 -2.94
C GLU A 231 15.70 -15.08 -1.84
N ILE A 232 16.13 -15.20 -0.58
CA ILE A 232 15.22 -15.39 0.55
C ILE A 232 14.33 -14.16 0.77
N LEU A 233 14.89 -12.95 0.71
CA LEU A 233 14.16 -11.71 0.95
C LEU A 233 13.07 -11.47 -0.11
N ILE A 234 13.33 -11.84 -1.37
CA ILE A 234 12.29 -11.85 -2.43
C ILE A 234 11.29 -13.02 -2.30
N GLY A 235 11.38 -13.83 -1.25
CA GLY A 235 10.46 -14.92 -0.95
C GLY A 235 10.73 -16.23 -1.69
N LYS A 236 11.98 -16.47 -2.12
CA LYS A 236 12.37 -17.68 -2.84
C LYS A 236 13.52 -18.43 -2.15
N SER A 237 13.70 -19.68 -2.52
CA SER A 237 14.87 -20.48 -2.18
C SER A 237 15.06 -21.57 -3.21
N LYS A 238 16.23 -21.58 -3.87
CA LYS A 238 16.54 -22.49 -4.98
C LYS A 238 15.47 -22.43 -6.09
N GLY A 239 15.03 -21.23 -6.44
CA GLY A 239 14.03 -20.93 -7.47
C GLY A 239 12.58 -21.21 -7.08
N LYS A 240 12.31 -21.73 -5.87
CA LYS A 240 10.95 -22.06 -5.40
C LYS A 240 10.45 -21.03 -4.40
N PHE A 241 9.15 -20.74 -4.43
CA PHE A 241 8.51 -19.89 -3.43
C PHE A 241 8.65 -20.50 -2.03
N LEU A 242 8.96 -19.64 -1.06
CA LEU A 242 8.96 -19.97 0.36
C LEU A 242 7.52 -19.99 0.87
N SER A 243 7.24 -20.91 1.80
CA SER A 243 6.01 -20.80 2.59
C SER A 243 6.12 -19.59 3.53
N LEU A 244 4.97 -19.00 3.88
CA LEU A 244 4.93 -17.85 4.78
C LEU A 244 5.61 -18.13 6.12
N GLU A 245 5.44 -19.35 6.66
CA GLU A 245 6.10 -19.78 7.90
C GLU A 245 7.61 -19.71 7.80
N LYS A 246 8.17 -20.21 6.69
CA LYS A 246 9.61 -20.18 6.47
C LYS A 246 10.09 -18.77 6.18
N LYS A 247 9.26 -17.96 5.51
CA LYS A 247 9.58 -16.57 5.23
C LYS A 247 9.71 -15.77 6.52
N ILE A 248 8.71 -15.80 7.40
CA ILE A 248 8.71 -15.12 8.72
C ILE A 248 10.01 -15.40 9.48
N GLU A 249 10.44 -16.66 9.58
CA GLU A 249 11.68 -16.98 10.28
C GLU A 249 12.92 -16.46 9.54
N LYS A 250 13.02 -16.72 8.24
CA LYS A 250 14.25 -16.47 7.48
C LYS A 250 14.49 -14.99 7.21
N SER A 251 13.45 -14.21 6.91
CA SER A 251 13.57 -12.78 6.68
C SER A 251 14.07 -12.06 7.92
N HIS A 252 13.47 -12.29 9.09
CA HIS A 252 13.89 -11.59 10.30
C HIS A 252 15.31 -11.99 10.74
N GLN A 253 15.72 -13.26 10.50
CA GLN A 253 17.10 -13.69 10.74
C GLN A 253 18.09 -12.86 9.93
N ILE A 254 17.80 -12.63 8.65
CA ILE A 254 18.63 -11.83 7.75
C ILE A 254 18.60 -10.36 8.18
N ILE A 255 17.41 -9.80 8.40
CA ILE A 255 17.22 -8.39 8.77
C ILE A 255 17.99 -8.05 10.06
N ARG A 256 17.96 -8.93 11.07
CA ARG A 256 18.64 -8.71 12.36
C ARG A 256 20.07 -9.25 12.41
N GLY A 257 20.52 -9.99 11.40
CA GLY A 257 21.81 -10.68 11.40
C GLY A 257 21.95 -11.72 12.52
N ILE A 258 20.88 -12.46 12.85
CA ILE A 258 20.86 -13.44 13.94
C ILE A 258 20.84 -14.90 13.43
N GLU A 259 21.60 -15.77 14.09
CA GLU A 259 21.71 -17.19 13.71
C GLU A 259 20.45 -18.01 14.04
N LYS A 260 19.72 -17.63 15.10
CA LYS A 260 18.54 -18.36 15.58
C LYS A 260 17.32 -17.45 15.54
N PRO A 261 16.20 -17.92 14.97
CA PRO A 261 15.03 -17.09 14.86
C PRO A 261 14.37 -16.89 16.23
N THR A 262 13.95 -15.67 16.53
CA THR A 262 13.17 -15.34 17.74
C THR A 262 11.71 -15.76 17.57
N LEU A 263 11.17 -15.56 16.37
CA LEU A 263 9.84 -16.03 15.97
C LEU A 263 9.95 -17.43 15.38
N LYS A 264 9.23 -18.39 15.96
CA LYS A 264 9.24 -19.78 15.50
C LYS A 264 7.89 -20.16 14.92
N THR A 265 7.87 -20.35 13.61
CA THR A 265 6.66 -20.57 12.81
C THR A 265 6.70 -21.85 11.96
N ILE A 266 7.87 -22.46 11.75
CA ILE A 266 8.02 -23.68 10.94
C ILE A 266 7.62 -24.93 11.74
N ASP A 267 8.09 -25.07 12.97
CA ASP A 267 7.77 -26.22 13.82
C ASP A 267 6.41 -26.03 14.49
N ARG A 268 5.43 -26.86 14.10
CA ARG A 268 4.07 -26.84 14.66
C ARG A 268 4.03 -27.02 16.17
N ASN A 269 5.00 -27.72 16.76
CA ASN A 269 5.05 -27.93 18.22
C ASN A 269 5.57 -26.70 18.97
N GLN A 270 6.25 -25.77 18.28
CA GLN A 270 6.79 -24.54 18.84
C GLN A 270 5.95 -23.31 18.45
N LEU A 271 4.92 -23.52 17.63
CA LEU A 271 4.05 -22.46 17.13
C LEU A 271 3.15 -21.93 18.25
N ILE A 272 3.34 -20.66 18.60
CA ILE A 272 2.58 -19.94 19.63
C ILE A 272 1.57 -18.96 19.01
N GLU A 273 0.62 -18.51 19.81
CA GLU A 273 -0.23 -17.39 19.43
C GLU A 273 0.61 -16.10 19.27
N PRO A 274 0.25 -15.20 18.33
CA PRO A 274 -0.91 -15.27 17.44
C PRO A 274 -0.67 -16.07 16.14
N PHE A 275 0.57 -16.48 15.87
CA PHE A 275 0.93 -17.15 14.60
C PHE A 275 0.21 -18.48 14.40
N LYS A 276 -0.13 -19.19 15.48
CA LYS A 276 -0.99 -20.37 15.41
C LYS A 276 -2.33 -20.06 14.74
N THR A 277 -3.05 -19.06 15.24
CA THR A 277 -4.32 -18.61 14.64
C THR A 277 -4.13 -18.10 13.22
N ILE A 278 -3.11 -17.26 12.97
CA ILE A 278 -2.82 -16.69 11.64
C ILE A 278 -2.66 -17.79 10.58
N LEU A 279 -1.87 -18.82 10.89
CA LEU A 279 -1.47 -19.84 9.92
C LEU A 279 -2.51 -20.97 9.77
N SER A 280 -3.45 -21.13 10.71
CA SER A 280 -4.51 -22.13 10.65
C SER A 280 -5.78 -21.59 10.00
N GLU A 281 -6.27 -20.43 10.44
CA GLU A 281 -7.62 -19.93 10.13
C GLU A 281 -7.83 -19.71 8.62
N HIS A 282 -6.86 -19.06 7.95
CA HIS A 282 -6.92 -18.87 6.49
C HIS A 282 -6.89 -20.21 5.74
N LYS A 283 -6.06 -21.17 6.18
CA LYS A 283 -5.97 -22.49 5.54
C LYS A 283 -7.27 -23.26 5.69
N GLU A 284 -7.88 -23.22 6.86
CA GLU A 284 -9.19 -23.81 7.11
C GLU A 284 -10.25 -23.20 6.21
N LEU A 285 -10.36 -21.87 6.16
CA LEU A 285 -11.31 -21.17 5.28
C LEU A 285 -11.10 -21.52 3.81
N ARG A 286 -9.85 -21.49 3.33
CA ARG A 286 -9.50 -21.86 1.95
C ARG A 286 -9.88 -23.30 1.66
N ASP A 287 -9.51 -24.24 2.54
CA ASP A 287 -9.78 -25.66 2.35
C ASP A 287 -11.29 -25.94 2.35
N SER A 288 -12.08 -25.25 3.19
CA SER A 288 -13.54 -25.32 3.18
C SER A 288 -14.17 -24.73 1.91
N SER A 289 -13.56 -23.69 1.34
CA SER A 289 -14.10 -22.96 0.18
C SER A 289 -13.72 -23.61 -1.16
N VAL A 290 -12.53 -24.21 -1.26
CA VAL A 290 -11.97 -24.76 -2.51
C VAL A 290 -12.01 -26.29 -2.53
N HIS A 291 -11.92 -26.94 -1.37
CA HIS A 291 -11.83 -28.40 -1.25
C HIS A 291 -12.98 -28.95 -0.41
N TYR A 292 -14.21 -28.49 -0.70
CA TYR A 292 -15.42 -28.88 0.02
C TYR A 292 -15.46 -30.40 0.22
N ASN A 293 -15.36 -30.80 1.48
CA ASN A 293 -15.52 -32.17 1.93
C ASN A 293 -16.35 -32.11 3.22
N PRO A 294 -17.49 -32.82 3.31
CA PRO A 294 -18.35 -32.82 4.49
C PRO A 294 -17.66 -33.20 5.82
N THR A 295 -16.48 -33.83 5.77
CA THR A 295 -15.68 -34.17 6.96
C THR A 295 -14.64 -33.11 7.35
N LYS A 296 -14.45 -32.08 6.53
CA LYS A 296 -13.60 -30.91 6.82
C LYS A 296 -14.42 -29.79 7.47
N GLU A 297 -13.74 -28.70 7.80
CA GLU A 297 -14.30 -27.50 8.42
C GLU A 297 -15.53 -26.98 7.62
N LYS A 298 -16.60 -26.64 8.33
CA LYS A 298 -17.87 -26.23 7.70
C LYS A 298 -17.82 -24.77 7.28
N ILE A 299 -18.17 -24.50 6.01
CA ILE A 299 -18.33 -23.13 5.50
C ILE A 299 -19.70 -22.53 5.82
N TRP A 300 -20.72 -23.37 5.98
CA TRP A 300 -22.07 -22.97 6.39
C TRP A 300 -22.18 -23.01 7.91
N ILE A 301 -21.77 -21.90 8.52
CA ILE A 301 -21.92 -21.61 9.95
C ILE A 301 -22.79 -20.37 10.15
N ARG A 302 -23.13 -20.06 11.41
CA ARG A 302 -24.02 -18.94 11.74
C ARG A 302 -23.32 -17.59 11.49
N PRO A 303 -24.06 -16.53 11.12
CA PRO A 303 -23.49 -15.18 10.96
C PRO A 303 -22.69 -14.69 12.17
N THR A 304 -23.19 -14.93 13.39
CA THR A 304 -22.50 -14.58 14.63
C THR A 304 -21.15 -15.28 14.74
N GLU A 305 -21.09 -16.56 14.39
CA GLU A 305 -19.87 -17.38 14.43
C GLU A 305 -18.85 -16.90 13.40
N TRP A 306 -19.30 -16.51 12.20
CA TRP A 306 -18.43 -15.89 11.19
C TRP A 306 -17.82 -14.56 11.68
N VAL A 307 -18.63 -13.70 12.31
CA VAL A 307 -18.15 -12.42 12.86
C VAL A 307 -17.21 -12.64 14.05
N GLU A 308 -17.47 -13.61 14.92
CA GLU A 308 -16.57 -13.99 16.01
C GLU A 308 -15.21 -14.50 15.48
N ARG A 309 -15.22 -15.37 14.46
CA ARG A 309 -14.00 -15.86 13.79
C ARG A 309 -13.21 -14.72 13.18
N MET A 310 -13.87 -13.85 12.41
CA MET A 310 -13.29 -12.65 11.81
C MET A 310 -12.66 -11.74 12.87
N THR A 311 -13.35 -11.50 13.99
CA THR A 311 -12.89 -10.65 15.10
C THR A 311 -11.63 -11.22 15.73
N LYS A 312 -11.65 -12.51 16.07
CA LYS A 312 -10.49 -13.21 16.63
C LYS A 312 -9.30 -13.16 15.66
N TYR A 313 -9.55 -13.39 14.38
CA TYR A 313 -8.51 -13.38 13.36
C TYR A 313 -7.92 -11.99 13.13
N GLY A 314 -8.76 -10.95 13.09
CA GLY A 314 -8.33 -9.55 13.00
C GLY A 314 -7.38 -9.17 14.14
N LYS A 315 -7.73 -9.54 15.39
CA LYS A 315 -6.84 -9.34 16.54
C LYS A 315 -5.53 -10.10 16.38
N ALA A 316 -5.58 -11.39 16.02
CA ALA A 316 -4.38 -12.19 15.82
C ALA A 316 -3.46 -11.58 14.75
N ILE A 317 -4.01 -11.10 13.64
CA ILE A 317 -3.25 -10.48 12.54
C ILE A 317 -2.59 -9.18 13.01
N MET A 318 -3.29 -8.30 13.75
CA MET A 318 -2.69 -7.09 14.30
C MET A 318 -1.56 -7.40 15.30
N ASP A 319 -1.81 -8.31 16.25
CA ASP A 319 -0.83 -8.73 17.24
C ASP A 319 0.40 -9.39 16.55
N GLY A 320 0.17 -10.23 15.55
CA GLY A 320 1.21 -10.93 14.81
C GLY A 320 2.04 -10.00 13.93
N SER A 321 1.40 -9.03 13.27
CA SER A 321 2.10 -7.97 12.54
C SER A 321 2.96 -7.11 13.46
N ARG A 322 2.47 -6.74 14.65
CA ARG A 322 3.27 -5.98 15.64
C ARG A 322 4.46 -6.80 16.15
N LEU A 323 4.27 -8.09 16.43
CA LEU A 323 5.35 -8.99 16.84
C LEU A 323 6.40 -9.17 15.73
N TYR A 324 5.95 -9.32 14.48
CA TYR A 324 6.84 -9.44 13.34
C TYR A 324 7.61 -8.15 13.07
N TRP A 325 6.93 -6.99 13.12
CA TRP A 325 7.55 -5.67 13.04
C TRP A 325 8.65 -5.51 14.09
N LYS A 326 8.33 -5.75 15.37
CA LYS A 326 9.30 -5.65 16.48
C LYS A 326 10.47 -6.63 16.36
N ALA A 327 10.26 -7.77 15.70
CA ALA A 327 11.34 -8.71 15.43
C ALA A 327 12.28 -8.22 14.31
N CYS A 328 11.85 -7.28 13.47
CA CYS A 328 12.60 -6.78 12.32
C CYS A 328 13.11 -5.35 12.51
N SER A 329 12.41 -4.52 13.29
CA SER A 329 12.66 -3.08 13.44
C SER A 329 12.92 -2.71 14.91
N ASP A 330 13.72 -1.66 15.11
CA ASP A 330 13.91 -1.05 16.44
C ASP A 330 12.83 0.00 16.75
N GLU A 331 11.98 0.36 15.77
CA GLU A 331 10.85 1.24 15.99
C GLU A 331 9.67 0.50 16.65
N ASP A 332 8.87 1.22 17.45
CA ASP A 332 7.74 0.62 18.13
C ASP A 332 6.67 0.10 17.16
N TYR A 333 6.33 0.89 16.13
CA TYR A 333 5.27 0.56 15.16
C TYR A 333 5.51 1.15 13.75
N PRO A 334 4.98 0.52 12.69
CA PRO A 334 4.98 1.09 11.35
C PRO A 334 3.97 2.25 11.25
N PHE A 335 4.45 3.50 11.23
CA PHE A 335 3.58 4.69 11.23
C PHE A 335 2.58 4.71 10.06
N TYR A 336 2.99 4.22 8.87
CA TYR A 336 2.18 4.21 7.67
C TYR A 336 1.03 3.17 7.71
N LEU A 337 0.97 2.33 8.75
CA LEU A 337 -0.10 1.35 9.00
C LEU A 337 -0.95 1.70 10.22
N ASP A 338 -0.99 2.98 10.61
CA ASP A 338 -1.72 3.48 11.78
C ASP A 338 -1.43 2.66 13.04
N GLU A 339 -0.13 2.38 13.25
CA GLU A 339 0.38 1.62 14.39
C GLU A 339 -0.17 0.19 14.52
N LEU A 340 -0.87 -0.32 13.49
CA LEU A 340 -1.59 -1.59 13.53
C LEU A 340 -2.61 -1.62 14.67
N ASP A 341 -3.28 -0.50 14.90
CA ASP A 341 -4.29 -0.34 15.95
C ASP A 341 -5.69 -0.72 15.46
N LEU A 342 -6.24 -1.78 16.04
CA LEU A 342 -7.50 -2.36 15.61
C LEU A 342 -8.66 -1.35 15.76
N GLU A 343 -8.72 -0.63 16.88
CA GLU A 343 -9.80 0.33 17.14
C GLU A 343 -9.72 1.54 16.20
N HIS A 344 -8.50 2.03 15.96
CA HIS A 344 -8.26 3.11 15.03
C HIS A 344 -8.59 2.73 13.58
N LEU A 345 -8.15 1.56 13.13
CA LEU A 345 -8.43 1.04 11.79
C LEU A 345 -9.95 0.83 11.58
N HIS A 346 -10.64 0.34 12.61
CA HIS A 346 -12.09 0.22 12.63
C HIS A 346 -12.79 1.57 12.49
N LYS A 347 -12.35 2.57 13.24
CA LYS A 347 -12.88 3.94 13.16
C LYS A 347 -12.69 4.54 11.75
N ILE A 348 -11.52 4.34 11.14
CA ILE A 348 -11.28 4.83 9.77
C ILE A 348 -12.21 4.14 8.77
N ALA A 349 -12.48 2.85 8.91
CA ALA A 349 -13.43 2.14 8.06
C ALA A 349 -14.87 2.62 8.25
N LEU A 350 -15.31 2.92 9.48
CA LEU A 350 -16.60 3.55 9.75
C LEU A 350 -16.72 4.92 9.06
N GLU A 351 -15.69 5.76 9.17
CA GLU A 351 -15.64 7.07 8.50
C GLU A 351 -15.70 6.93 6.97
N ARG A 352 -15.00 5.94 6.40
CA ARG A 352 -15.05 5.61 4.96
C ARG A 352 -16.46 5.26 4.52
N ILE A 353 -17.18 4.41 5.28
CA ILE A 353 -18.56 4.02 4.97
C ILE A 353 -19.48 5.24 4.99
N LYS A 354 -19.43 6.03 6.07
CA LYS A 354 -20.24 7.25 6.21
C LYS A 354 -20.02 8.21 5.05
N ARG A 355 -18.75 8.49 4.71
CA ARG A 355 -18.41 9.39 3.60
C ARG A 355 -18.86 8.86 2.25
N THR A 356 -18.85 7.54 2.07
CA THR A 356 -19.35 6.91 0.83
C THR A 356 -20.86 7.12 0.67
N GLU A 357 -21.64 7.07 1.76
CA GLU A 357 -23.06 7.38 1.75
C GLU A 357 -23.32 8.86 1.45
N GLU A 358 -22.54 9.76 2.05
CA GLU A 358 -22.60 11.21 1.76
C GLU A 358 -22.29 11.50 0.29
N ILE A 359 -21.27 10.86 -0.29
CA ILE A 359 -20.91 11.01 -1.70
C ILE A 359 -22.07 10.55 -2.59
N LYS A 360 -22.69 9.40 -2.30
CA LYS A 360 -23.85 8.94 -3.08
C LYS A 360 -24.93 10.04 -3.09
N ASN A 361 -25.32 10.55 -1.92
CA ASN A 361 -26.36 11.58 -1.80
C ASN A 361 -26.01 12.91 -2.49
N ASN A 362 -24.73 13.24 -2.68
CA ASN A 362 -24.30 14.50 -3.30
C ASN A 362 -24.18 14.43 -4.83
N TYR A 363 -24.09 13.23 -5.40
CA TYR A 363 -23.83 13.00 -6.82
C TYR A 363 -24.84 12.06 -7.51
N THR A 364 -25.87 11.61 -6.80
CA THR A 364 -27.12 11.06 -7.35
C THR A 364 -28.27 11.97 -7.01
#